data_AF-A0A6S7IZT5-F1
#
_entry.id   AF-A0A6S7IZT5-F1
#
_cell.length_a   1.000
_cell.length_b   1.000
_cell.length_c   1.000
_cell.angle_alpha   90.00
_cell.angle_beta   90.00
_cell.angle_gamma   90.00
#
_symmetry.space_group_name_H-M   'P 1'
#
loop_
_entity.id
_entity.type
_entity.pdbx_description
1 polymer ?
#
loop_
_entity_poly.entity_id
_entity_poly.type
_entity_poly.pdbx_seq_one_letter_code
_entity_poly.pdbx_strand_id
1 'polypeptide(L)'
;MIERKRSDKQYNWRIQEGPPTVRELEEAEKSILKSIQYKHFSAEVDDMQRLAGNEDTFQDRQSAKMRNSVLKRTSSLHKLDPFLDGEGILRVCSRLKNATTPYEFKHLVLIPKNDHVTNLLIRHHHVAQKHQGYGITHNGIRQAGYWVINGRTVISHAIHGCVMCRRLRGKSIEQKMADIPSERVNPAPPFAYTGMDAFILKKAEKSSRDGVSTSRA
;
A
#
# COMPACT_ATOMS: atom_id res chain seq x y z
N MET A 1 43.96 -16.83 26.35
CA MET A 1 42.68 -16.32 26.89
C MET A 1 41.64 -17.39 26.70
N ILE A 2 40.99 -17.81 27.80
CA ILE A 2 40.07 -18.95 27.82
C ILE A 2 38.72 -18.47 27.27
N GLU A 3 38.37 -18.87 26.05
CA GLU A 3 37.00 -18.71 25.54
C GLU A 3 36.07 -19.64 26.32
N ARG A 4 35.30 -19.05 27.24
CA ARG A 4 34.16 -19.74 27.84
C ARG A 4 33.12 -19.96 26.76
N LYS A 5 33.02 -21.18 26.23
CA LYS A 5 31.86 -21.62 25.44
C LYS A 5 30.62 -21.42 26.31
N ARG A 6 29.81 -20.40 26.00
CA ARG A 6 28.45 -20.29 26.53
C ARG A 6 27.63 -21.40 25.87
N SER A 7 27.25 -22.42 26.65
CA SER A 7 26.20 -23.35 26.25
C SER A 7 24.87 -22.60 26.13
N ASP A 8 24.06 -23.03 25.18
CA ASP A 8 22.63 -22.66 25.01
C ASP A 8 22.32 -21.26 24.47
N LYS A 9 22.68 -21.00 23.21
CA LYS A 9 21.92 -20.05 22.38
C LYS A 9 21.19 -20.80 21.27
N GLN A 10 19.88 -20.97 21.46
CA GLN A 10 18.94 -21.53 20.50
C GLN A 10 18.82 -20.71 19.19
N TYR A 11 19.36 -19.49 19.18
CA TYR A 11 19.37 -18.61 18.01
C TYR A 11 20.80 -18.15 17.69
N ASN A 12 21.25 -18.44 16.47
CA ASN A 12 22.51 -17.93 15.93
C ASN A 12 22.29 -16.49 15.45
N TRP A 13 22.60 -15.52 16.31
CA TRP A 13 22.49 -14.08 16.02
C TRP A 13 23.55 -13.57 15.03
N ARG A 14 24.46 -14.44 14.56
CA ARG A 14 25.45 -14.06 13.55
C ARG A 14 24.75 -13.82 12.23
N ILE A 15 24.86 -12.58 11.74
CA ILE A 15 24.43 -12.17 10.41
C ILE A 15 25.03 -13.16 9.41
N GLN A 16 24.16 -13.95 8.76
CA GLN A 16 24.59 -14.80 7.65
C GLN A 16 24.80 -13.86 6.46
N GLU A 17 26.00 -13.90 5.87
CA GLU A 17 26.27 -13.13 4.66
C GLU A 17 25.60 -13.79 3.46
N GLY A 18 24.74 -13.06 2.76
CA GLY A 18 24.04 -13.55 1.56
C GLY A 18 22.67 -12.89 1.36
N PRO A 19 22.05 -13.07 0.18
CA PRO A 19 20.66 -12.68 -0.03
C PRO A 19 19.74 -13.53 0.89
N PRO A 20 18.65 -12.95 1.41
CA PRO A 20 17.73 -13.68 2.27
C PRO A 20 17.10 -14.85 1.50
N THR A 21 17.03 -16.00 2.17
CA THR A 21 16.35 -17.18 1.65
C THR A 21 14.84 -17.01 1.67
N VAL A 22 14.12 -17.79 0.86
CA VAL A 22 12.64 -17.75 0.82
C VAL A 22 12.04 -18.00 2.21
N ARG A 23 12.58 -18.97 2.95
CA ARG A 23 12.13 -19.28 4.31
C ARG A 23 12.32 -18.10 5.27
N GLU A 24 13.46 -17.43 5.20
CA GLU A 24 13.72 -16.23 6.02
C GLU A 24 12.76 -15.09 5.68
N LEU A 25 12.39 -14.92 4.41
CA LEU A 25 11.40 -13.93 4.00
C LEU A 25 10.01 -14.26 4.54
N GLU A 26 9.58 -15.53 4.47
CA GLU A 26 8.30 -15.98 5.02
C GLU A 26 8.24 -15.82 6.54
N GLU A 27 9.31 -16.19 7.25
CA GLU A 27 9.41 -16.01 8.70
C GLU A 27 9.40 -14.52 9.09
N ALA A 28 10.12 -13.68 8.34
CA ALA A 28 10.13 -12.24 8.55
C ALA A 28 8.74 -11.63 8.31
N GLU A 29 8.05 -12.03 7.24
CA GLU A 29 6.68 -11.59 6.95
C GLU A 29 5.74 -11.92 8.11
N LYS A 30 5.74 -13.18 8.56
CA LYS A 30 4.93 -13.63 9.70
C LYS A 30 5.24 -12.84 10.97
N SER A 31 6.53 -12.60 11.24
CA SER A 31 6.98 -11.82 12.40
C SER A 31 6.48 -10.38 12.36
N ILE A 32 6.58 -9.72 11.20
CA ILE A 32 6.06 -8.36 10.98
C ILE A 32 4.55 -8.33 11.18
N LEU A 33 3.81 -9.28 10.60
CA LEU A 33 2.35 -9.37 10.71
C LEU A 33 1.91 -9.53 12.17
N LYS A 34 2.55 -10.42 12.92
CA LYS A 34 2.28 -10.59 14.36
C LYS A 34 2.57 -9.31 15.13
N SER A 35 3.70 -8.67 14.86
CA SER A 35 4.08 -7.43 15.53
C SER A 35 3.07 -6.30 15.29
N ILE A 36 2.62 -6.09 14.06
CA ILE A 36 1.65 -5.04 13.76
C ILE A 36 0.28 -5.36 14.35
N GLN A 37 -0.13 -6.63 14.35
CA GLN A 37 -1.41 -7.03 14.91
C GLN A 37 -1.42 -6.87 16.43
N TYR A 38 -0.37 -7.32 17.12
CA TYR A 38 -0.26 -7.15 18.56
C TYR A 38 -0.20 -5.67 18.96
N LYS A 39 0.51 -4.83 18.20
CA LYS A 39 0.58 -3.38 18.44
C LYS A 39 -0.79 -2.69 18.39
N HIS A 40 -1.68 -3.13 17.50
CA HIS A 40 -2.98 -2.47 17.28
C HIS A 40 -4.17 -3.18 17.94
N PHE A 41 -4.05 -4.47 18.22
CA PHE A 41 -5.15 -5.35 18.68
C PHE A 41 -4.71 -6.23 19.87
N SER A 42 -3.81 -5.77 20.73
CA SER A 42 -3.27 -6.57 21.84
C SER A 42 -4.37 -7.19 22.70
N ALA A 43 -5.36 -6.39 23.12
CA ALA A 43 -6.47 -6.89 23.93
C ALA A 43 -7.28 -7.98 23.20
N GLU A 44 -7.60 -7.76 21.92
CA GLU A 44 -8.35 -8.74 21.13
C GLU A 44 -7.56 -10.03 20.86
N VAL A 45 -6.24 -9.91 20.67
CA VAL A 45 -5.35 -11.07 20.51
C VAL A 45 -5.29 -11.86 21.81
N ASP A 46 -5.09 -11.21 22.95
CA ASP A 46 -5.04 -11.86 24.26
C ASP A 46 -6.37 -12.54 24.59
N ASP A 47 -7.49 -11.87 24.33
CA ASP A 47 -8.82 -12.42 24.56
C ASP A 47 -9.09 -13.65 23.67
N MET A 48 -8.59 -13.65 22.43
CA MET A 48 -8.70 -14.80 21.52
C MET A 48 -7.77 -15.95 21.84
N GLN A 49 -6.58 -15.69 22.39
CA GLN A 49 -5.65 -16.73 22.82
C GLN A 49 -6.19 -17.55 23.99
N ARG A 50 -6.99 -16.92 24.86
CA ARG A 50 -7.63 -17.59 26.01
C ARG A 50 -8.79 -18.50 25.60
N LEU A 51 -9.31 -18.39 24.37
CA LEU A 51 -10.41 -19.22 23.89
C LEU A 51 -9.90 -20.58 23.38
N ALA A 52 -10.36 -21.65 24.02
CA ALA A 52 -10.21 -23.00 23.48
C ALA A 52 -11.11 -23.16 22.23
N GLY A 53 -10.55 -23.68 21.13
CA GLY A 53 -11.28 -23.96 19.89
C GLY A 53 -11.47 -22.75 18.96
N ASN A 54 -10.56 -21.76 18.98
CA ASN A 54 -10.56 -20.62 18.03
C ASN A 54 -10.09 -21.01 16.62
N GLU A 55 -10.51 -22.17 16.13
CA GLU A 55 -10.18 -22.66 14.80
C GLU A 55 -11.01 -21.94 13.73
N ASP A 56 -10.58 -22.11 12.49
CA ASP A 56 -11.26 -21.61 11.31
C ASP A 56 -12.67 -22.23 11.12
N THR A 57 -12.84 -23.48 11.56
CA THR A 57 -14.06 -24.25 11.34
C THR A 57 -15.09 -23.98 12.43
N PHE A 58 -16.32 -23.64 12.04
CA PHE A 58 -17.45 -23.61 12.97
C PHE A 58 -18.15 -24.96 12.95
N GLN A 59 -18.25 -25.62 14.09
CA GLN A 59 -19.07 -26.83 14.21
C GLN A 59 -20.56 -26.48 14.31
N ASP A 60 -20.91 -25.33 14.91
CA ASP A 60 -22.30 -24.89 15.05
C ASP A 60 -22.45 -23.35 15.07
N ARG A 61 -23.69 -22.85 15.12
CA ARG A 61 -23.97 -21.41 15.18
C ARG A 61 -23.68 -20.80 16.57
N GLN A 62 -23.74 -21.59 17.64
CA GLN A 62 -23.53 -21.07 19.01
C GLN A 62 -22.05 -20.81 19.29
N SER A 63 -21.14 -21.68 18.84
CA SER A 63 -19.68 -21.50 18.88
C SER A 63 -19.25 -20.21 18.17
N ALA A 64 -19.79 -19.94 16.97
CA ALA A 64 -19.54 -18.69 16.25
C ALA A 64 -20.03 -17.44 17.02
N LYS A 65 -21.18 -17.54 17.69
CA LYS A 65 -21.73 -16.46 18.52
C LYS A 65 -20.91 -16.25 19.80
N MET A 66 -20.45 -17.34 20.43
CA MET A 66 -19.64 -17.33 21.64
C MET A 66 -18.28 -16.67 21.38
N ARG A 67 -17.62 -17.00 20.26
CA ARG A 67 -16.37 -16.35 19.85
C ARG A 67 -16.51 -14.83 19.71
N ASN A 68 -17.53 -14.37 18.98
CA ASN A 68 -17.74 -12.94 18.80
C ASN A 68 -18.15 -12.22 20.10
N SER A 69 -18.76 -12.93 21.06
CA SER A 69 -19.14 -12.36 22.36
C SER A 69 -17.96 -12.03 23.27
N VAL A 70 -16.81 -12.66 23.01
CA VAL A 70 -15.57 -12.44 23.78
C VAL A 70 -14.95 -11.10 23.44
N LEU A 71 -15.09 -10.67 22.17
CA LEU A 71 -14.69 -9.34 21.77
C LEU A 71 -15.66 -8.30 22.33
N LYS A 72 -15.09 -7.19 22.81
CA LYS A 72 -15.89 -6.02 23.18
C LYS A 72 -16.67 -5.53 21.95
N ARG A 73 -17.96 -5.20 22.13
CA ARG A 73 -18.81 -4.63 21.06
C ARG A 73 -18.27 -3.33 20.45
N THR A 74 -17.41 -2.62 21.19
CA THR A 74 -16.73 -1.41 20.74
C THR A 74 -15.49 -1.69 19.90
N SER A 75 -14.98 -2.93 19.88
CA SER A 75 -13.83 -3.29 19.06
C SER A 75 -14.15 -3.18 17.58
N SER A 76 -13.18 -2.67 16.82
CA SER A 76 -13.25 -2.63 15.35
C SER A 76 -13.36 -4.02 14.71
N LEU A 77 -13.01 -5.06 15.46
CA LEU A 77 -12.98 -6.45 15.01
C LEU A 77 -14.28 -7.21 15.25
N HIS A 78 -15.15 -6.74 16.16
CA HIS A 78 -16.36 -7.46 16.58
C HIS A 78 -17.32 -7.80 15.42
N LYS A 79 -17.31 -6.99 14.34
CA LYS A 79 -18.16 -7.23 13.16
C LYS A 79 -17.51 -8.10 12.08
N LEU A 80 -16.22 -8.41 12.23
CA LEU A 80 -15.41 -9.06 11.19
C LEU A 80 -15.28 -10.57 11.38
N ASP A 81 -15.86 -11.12 12.45
CA ASP A 81 -15.75 -12.55 12.79
C ASP A 81 -14.30 -13.09 12.72
N PRO A 82 -13.38 -12.47 13.48
CA PRO A 82 -11.95 -12.79 13.44
C PRO A 82 -11.62 -14.08 14.21
N PHE A 83 -10.49 -14.68 13.86
CA PHE A 83 -9.91 -15.84 14.55
C PHE A 83 -8.39 -15.82 14.47
N LEU A 84 -7.72 -16.56 15.36
CA LEU A 84 -6.27 -16.77 15.32
C LEU A 84 -5.97 -18.07 14.59
N ASP A 85 -5.10 -18.03 13.59
CA ASP A 85 -4.64 -19.24 12.92
C ASP A 85 -3.65 -20.05 13.79
N GLY A 86 -3.24 -21.22 13.30
CA GLY A 86 -2.28 -22.09 14.01
C GLY A 86 -0.89 -21.46 14.20
N GLU A 87 -0.59 -20.36 13.49
CA GLU A 87 0.63 -19.60 13.66
C GLU A 87 0.45 -18.41 14.60
N GLY A 88 -0.76 -18.13 15.09
CA GLY A 88 -1.07 -17.00 15.96
C GLY A 88 -1.24 -15.68 15.21
N ILE A 89 -1.54 -15.72 13.91
CA ILE A 89 -1.87 -14.55 13.09
C ILE A 89 -3.39 -14.37 13.07
N LEU A 90 -3.82 -13.13 13.24
CA LEU A 90 -5.22 -12.75 13.23
C LEU A 90 -5.77 -12.70 11.81
N ARG A 91 -6.81 -13.48 11.54
CA ARG A 91 -7.45 -13.63 10.23
C ARG A 91 -8.95 -13.40 10.29
N VAL A 92 -9.52 -13.10 9.13
CA VAL A 92 -10.97 -12.94 8.92
C VAL A 92 -11.47 -14.05 8.02
N CYS A 93 -12.53 -14.74 8.45
CA CYS A 93 -13.22 -15.72 7.63
C CYS A 93 -14.01 -15.04 6.50
N SER A 94 -13.84 -15.53 5.28
CA SER A 94 -14.74 -15.21 4.17
C SER A 94 -16.00 -16.08 4.19
N ARG A 95 -16.96 -15.74 3.31
CA ARG A 95 -18.13 -16.60 3.03
C ARG A 95 -17.82 -17.73 2.05
N LEU A 96 -16.54 -17.97 1.72
CA LEU A 96 -16.10 -18.95 0.74
C LEU A 96 -15.57 -20.25 1.40
N LYS A 97 -16.00 -20.57 2.62
CA LYS A 97 -15.51 -21.74 3.37
C LYS A 97 -15.59 -23.04 2.57
N ASN A 98 -16.73 -23.25 1.88
CA ASN A 98 -17.02 -24.45 1.10
C ASN A 98 -16.45 -24.42 -0.33
N ALA A 99 -15.80 -23.32 -0.76
CA ALA A 99 -15.24 -23.24 -2.10
C ALA A 99 -13.94 -24.05 -2.19
N THR A 100 -13.58 -24.55 -3.36
CA THR A 100 -12.27 -25.20 -3.61
C THR A 100 -11.18 -24.16 -3.88
N THR A 101 -11.13 -23.10 -3.08
CA THR A 101 -10.11 -22.04 -3.19
C THR A 101 -8.99 -22.27 -2.16
N PRO A 102 -7.77 -21.74 -2.40
CA PRO A 102 -6.69 -21.87 -1.44
C PRO A 102 -7.02 -21.20 -0.10
N TYR A 103 -6.41 -21.69 0.97
CA TYR A 103 -6.66 -21.24 2.34
C TYR A 103 -6.49 -19.72 2.50
N GLU A 104 -5.45 -19.13 1.93
CA GLU A 104 -5.13 -17.71 2.02
C GLU A 104 -6.23 -16.80 1.46
N PHE A 105 -6.94 -17.25 0.41
CA PHE A 105 -8.07 -16.51 -0.16
C PHE A 105 -9.33 -16.63 0.69
N LYS A 106 -9.47 -17.74 1.40
CA LYS A 106 -10.63 -17.98 2.28
C LYS A 106 -10.48 -17.25 3.62
N HIS A 107 -9.25 -17.17 4.14
CA HIS A 107 -8.91 -16.64 5.45
C HIS A 107 -7.90 -15.51 5.31
N LEU A 108 -8.42 -14.31 5.14
CA LEU A 108 -7.62 -13.13 4.85
C LEU A 108 -6.92 -12.64 6.12
N VAL A 109 -5.64 -12.32 6.03
CA VAL A 109 -4.85 -11.75 7.11
C VAL A 109 -5.35 -10.34 7.42
N LEU A 110 -5.66 -10.09 8.69
CA LEU A 110 -6.18 -8.80 9.10
C LEU A 110 -5.05 -7.77 9.24
N ILE A 111 -5.19 -6.63 8.56
CA ILE A 111 -4.22 -5.54 8.52
C ILE A 111 -4.82 -4.28 9.17
N PRO A 112 -4.14 -3.66 10.17
CA PRO A 112 -4.63 -2.44 10.82
C PRO A 112 -4.68 -1.27 9.86
N LYS A 113 -5.61 -0.33 10.08
CA LYS A 113 -5.80 0.83 9.20
C LYS A 113 -4.68 1.87 9.26
N ASN A 114 -4.06 2.05 10.42
CA ASN A 114 -3.18 3.18 10.74
C ASN A 114 -1.76 2.71 11.04
N ASP A 115 -1.14 1.97 10.11
CA ASP A 115 0.26 1.56 10.27
C ASP A 115 1.08 1.86 9.00
N HIS A 116 2.39 1.97 9.18
CA HIS A 116 3.32 2.18 8.08
C HIS A 116 3.30 1.00 7.11
N VAL A 117 3.24 -0.23 7.65
CA VAL A 117 3.18 -1.47 6.84
C VAL A 117 1.94 -1.46 5.94
N THR A 118 0.80 -1.00 6.46
CA THR A 118 -0.44 -0.86 5.69
C THR A 118 -0.27 0.09 4.50
N ASN A 119 0.39 1.23 4.71
CA ASN A 119 0.65 2.19 3.64
C ASN A 119 1.60 1.62 2.58
N LEU A 120 2.64 0.87 3.00
CA LEU A 120 3.55 0.19 2.08
C LEU A 120 2.84 -0.87 1.25
N LEU A 121 2.02 -1.71 1.88
CA LEU A 121 1.21 -2.73 1.22
C LEU A 121 0.28 -2.11 0.17
N ILE A 122 -0.45 -1.05 0.54
CA ILE A 122 -1.34 -0.36 -0.38
C ILE A 122 -0.58 0.25 -1.55
N ARG A 123 0.57 0.91 -1.29
CA ARG A 123 1.40 1.50 -2.34
C ARG A 123 1.94 0.45 -3.30
N HIS A 124 2.41 -0.68 -2.77
CA HIS A 124 2.91 -1.79 -3.58
C HIS A 124 1.85 -2.28 -4.57
N HIS A 125 0.66 -2.63 -4.07
CA HIS A 125 -0.42 -3.09 -4.95
C HIS A 125 -0.96 -1.98 -5.85
N HIS A 126 -1.00 -0.73 -5.40
CA HIS A 126 -1.43 0.40 -6.22
C HIS A 126 -0.54 0.60 -7.45
N VAL A 127 0.78 0.48 -7.28
CA VAL A 127 1.78 0.57 -8.36
C VAL A 127 1.74 -0.68 -9.24
N ALA A 128 1.64 -1.88 -8.65
CA ALA A 128 1.52 -3.12 -9.39
C ALA A 128 0.30 -3.11 -10.33
N GLN A 129 -0.82 -2.58 -9.85
CA GLN A 129 -2.07 -2.41 -10.60
C GLN A 129 -2.08 -1.14 -11.47
N LYS A 130 -0.91 -0.59 -11.82
CA LYS A 130 -0.74 0.49 -12.79
C LYS A 130 -1.66 1.70 -12.55
N HIS A 131 -1.85 2.10 -11.28
CA HIS A 131 -2.61 3.28 -10.91
C HIS A 131 -4.08 3.30 -11.38
N GLN A 132 -4.68 2.12 -11.61
CA GLN A 132 -6.04 1.98 -12.15
C GLN A 132 -7.16 2.42 -11.20
N GLY A 133 -6.83 2.76 -9.95
CA GLY A 133 -7.73 3.39 -8.99
C GLY A 133 -8.08 2.47 -7.82
N TYR A 134 -9.05 2.90 -7.01
CA TYR A 134 -9.39 2.24 -5.75
C TYR A 134 -9.86 0.80 -5.93
N GLY A 135 -10.85 0.54 -6.79
CA GLY A 135 -11.49 -0.78 -6.88
C GLY A 135 -10.49 -1.88 -7.26
N ILE A 136 -9.65 -1.62 -8.25
CA ILE A 136 -8.63 -2.57 -8.72
C ILE A 136 -7.52 -2.74 -7.66
N THR A 137 -7.08 -1.66 -7.02
CA THR A 137 -6.08 -1.74 -5.94
C THR A 137 -6.60 -2.55 -4.76
N HIS A 138 -7.83 -2.30 -4.32
CA HIS A 138 -8.47 -3.00 -3.21
C HIS A 138 -8.68 -4.49 -3.52
N ASN A 139 -9.08 -4.82 -4.74
CA ASN A 139 -9.19 -6.21 -5.16
C ASN A 139 -7.83 -6.90 -5.23
N GLY A 140 -6.78 -6.23 -5.71
CA GLY A 140 -5.41 -6.77 -5.72
C GLY A 140 -4.92 -7.10 -4.30
N ILE A 141 -5.20 -6.25 -3.33
CA ILE A 141 -4.86 -6.51 -1.91
C ILE A 141 -5.63 -7.72 -1.37
N ARG A 142 -6.92 -7.84 -1.70
CA ARG A 142 -7.73 -9.01 -1.29
C ARG A 142 -7.28 -10.30 -1.95
N GLN A 143 -6.91 -10.24 -3.23
CA GLN A 143 -6.36 -11.38 -3.97
C GLN A 143 -5.00 -11.81 -3.42
N ALA A 144 -4.23 -10.89 -2.84
CA ALA A 144 -2.99 -11.22 -2.16
C ALA A 144 -3.21 -11.77 -0.73
N GLY A 145 -4.45 -12.01 -0.30
CA GLY A 145 -4.73 -12.63 1.00
C GLY A 145 -4.89 -11.66 2.17
N TYR A 146 -5.06 -10.36 1.92
CA TYR A 146 -5.11 -9.34 2.99
C TYR A 146 -6.47 -8.67 3.15
N TRP A 147 -6.84 -8.39 4.41
CA TRP A 147 -8.02 -7.64 4.80
C TRP A 147 -7.64 -6.37 5.57
N VAL A 148 -7.66 -5.23 4.89
CA VAL A 148 -7.40 -3.93 5.51
C VAL A 148 -8.66 -3.40 6.21
N ILE A 149 -8.58 -3.14 7.52
CA ILE A 149 -9.69 -2.51 8.26
C ILE A 149 -10.04 -1.16 7.64
N ASN A 150 -11.33 -0.90 7.44
CA ASN A 150 -11.81 0.32 6.76
C ASN A 150 -11.11 0.56 5.41
N GLY A 151 -10.81 -0.52 4.67
CA GLY A 151 -10.00 -0.49 3.45
C GLY A 151 -10.45 0.56 2.43
N ARG A 152 -11.75 0.82 2.27
CA ARG A 152 -12.26 1.88 1.39
C ARG A 152 -11.62 3.24 1.69
N THR A 153 -11.65 3.67 2.94
CA THR A 153 -11.16 4.98 3.36
C THR A 153 -9.63 5.03 3.28
N VAL A 154 -8.97 4.01 3.82
CA VAL A 154 -7.49 3.97 3.91
C VAL A 154 -6.86 3.92 2.52
N ILE A 155 -7.36 3.05 1.64
CA ILE A 155 -6.84 2.90 0.27
C ILE A 155 -7.13 4.15 -0.55
N SER A 156 -8.37 4.69 -0.47
CA SER A 156 -8.69 5.92 -1.21
C SER A 156 -7.81 7.09 -0.78
N HIS A 157 -7.56 7.22 0.53
CA HIS A 157 -6.66 8.24 1.07
C HIS A 157 -5.22 8.06 0.55
N ALA A 158 -4.69 6.85 0.57
CA ALA A 158 -3.36 6.56 0.04
C ALA A 158 -3.23 6.88 -1.47
N ILE A 159 -4.26 6.56 -2.26
CA ILE A 159 -4.31 6.85 -3.70
C ILE A 159 -4.44 8.36 -3.95
N HIS A 160 -5.20 9.10 -3.12
CA HIS A 160 -5.33 10.55 -3.26
C HIS A 160 -4.00 11.30 -3.04
N GLY A 161 -3.11 10.73 -2.23
CA GLY A 161 -1.73 11.21 -2.05
C GLY A 161 -0.77 10.82 -3.19
N CYS A 162 -1.19 10.00 -4.15
CA CYS A 162 -0.34 9.54 -5.24
C CYS A 162 -0.15 10.63 -6.31
N VAL A 163 1.10 11.08 -6.50
CA VAL A 163 1.48 12.11 -7.48
C VAL A 163 1.11 11.69 -8.90
N MET A 164 1.37 10.43 -9.26
CA MET A 164 1.02 9.88 -10.58
C MET A 164 -0.48 9.94 -10.83
N CYS A 165 -1.30 9.49 -9.86
CA CYS A 165 -2.76 9.58 -10.00
C CYS A 165 -3.25 11.02 -10.06
N ARG A 166 -2.68 11.92 -9.26
CA ARG A 166 -3.04 13.34 -9.28
C ARG A 166 -2.76 13.98 -10.63
N ARG A 167 -1.63 13.64 -11.26
CA ARG A 167 -1.28 14.09 -12.60
C ARG A 167 -2.20 13.50 -13.67
N LEU A 168 -2.41 12.19 -13.65
CA LEU A 168 -3.22 11.47 -14.66
C LEU A 168 -4.72 11.77 -14.57
N ARG A 169 -5.22 12.07 -13.37
CA ARG A 169 -6.64 12.34 -13.09
C ARG A 169 -6.87 13.80 -12.67
N GLY A 170 -5.92 14.67 -12.98
CA GLY A 170 -6.05 16.10 -12.75
C GLY A 170 -7.24 16.64 -13.52
N LYS A 171 -7.96 17.60 -12.93
CA LYS A 171 -9.02 18.31 -13.66
C LYS A 171 -8.38 19.06 -14.81
N SER A 172 -9.04 19.06 -15.98
CA SER A 172 -8.69 19.97 -17.06
C SER A 172 -8.76 21.40 -16.52
N ILE A 173 -7.72 22.18 -16.78
CA ILE A 173 -7.77 23.61 -16.52
C ILE A 173 -8.68 24.21 -17.59
N GLU A 174 -9.70 24.93 -17.17
CA GLU A 174 -10.50 25.74 -18.08
C GLU A 174 -9.68 26.96 -18.47
N GLN A 175 -9.46 27.14 -19.77
CA GLN A 175 -8.83 28.36 -20.26
C GLN A 175 -9.81 29.52 -20.07
N LYS A 176 -9.54 30.40 -19.10
CA LYS A 176 -10.19 31.70 -19.05
C LYS A 176 -9.58 32.57 -20.15
N MET A 177 -10.32 32.80 -21.22
CA MET A 177 -9.93 33.76 -22.26
C MET A 177 -9.86 35.15 -21.64
N ALA A 178 -8.78 35.88 -21.92
CA ALA A 178 -8.74 37.30 -21.62
C ALA A 178 -9.75 38.05 -22.51
N ASP A 179 -10.27 39.16 -22.02
CA ASP A 179 -11.10 40.03 -22.84
C ASP A 179 -10.30 40.49 -24.07
N ILE A 180 -11.00 40.60 -25.20
CA ILE A 180 -10.38 41.02 -26.46
C ILE A 180 -9.88 42.46 -26.28
N PRO A 181 -8.62 42.77 -26.63
CA PRO A 181 -8.08 44.13 -26.50
C PRO A 181 -8.90 45.15 -27.29
N SER A 182 -8.98 46.39 -26.78
CA SER A 182 -9.73 47.50 -27.40
C SER A 182 -9.34 47.73 -28.86
N GLU A 183 -8.09 47.47 -29.21
CA GLU A 183 -7.51 47.65 -30.54
C GLU A 183 -8.10 46.67 -31.58
N ARG A 184 -8.68 45.56 -31.13
CA ARG A 184 -9.33 44.56 -32.00
C ARG A 184 -10.84 44.76 -32.16
N VAL A 185 -11.47 45.53 -31.28
CA VAL A 185 -12.93 45.71 -31.25
C VAL A 185 -13.34 47.09 -31.79
N ASN A 186 -12.49 48.10 -31.59
CA ASN A 186 -12.76 49.45 -32.05
C ASN A 186 -12.18 49.70 -33.45
N PRO A 187 -12.88 50.46 -34.31
CA PRO A 187 -12.35 50.84 -35.62
C PRO A 187 -11.08 51.70 -35.47
N ALA A 188 -10.05 51.36 -36.23
CA ALA A 188 -8.78 52.08 -36.29
C ALA A 188 -8.31 52.21 -37.75
N PRO A 189 -7.49 53.22 -38.09
CA PRO A 189 -6.89 53.33 -39.42
C PRO A 189 -6.08 52.09 -39.80
N PRO A 190 -5.96 51.76 -41.10
CA PRO A 190 -5.09 50.68 -41.57
C PRO A 190 -3.68 50.82 -40.99
N PHE A 191 -3.08 49.71 -40.55
CA PHE A 191 -1.72 49.62 -39.98
C PHE A 191 -1.49 50.34 -38.63
N ALA A 192 -2.52 50.87 -37.97
CA ALA A 192 -2.40 51.50 -36.64
C ALA A 192 -1.91 50.52 -35.55
N TYR A 193 -2.33 49.25 -35.64
CA TYR A 193 -1.89 48.18 -34.76
C TYR A 193 -1.41 46.99 -35.59
N THR A 194 -0.14 46.60 -35.43
CA THR A 194 0.47 45.47 -36.14
C THR A 194 1.04 44.48 -35.12
N GLY A 195 0.69 43.20 -35.24
CA GLY A 195 1.28 42.13 -34.43
C GLY A 195 2.42 41.47 -35.19
N MET A 196 3.59 41.36 -34.57
CA MET A 196 4.69 40.53 -35.07
C MET A 196 4.83 39.32 -34.16
N ASP A 197 4.77 38.11 -34.74
CA ASP A 197 5.12 36.87 -34.06
C ASP A 197 6.38 36.30 -34.69
N ALA A 198 7.40 36.05 -33.86
CA ALA A 198 8.72 35.64 -34.32
C ALA A 198 9.03 34.23 -33.84
N PHE A 199 9.07 33.28 -34.77
CA PHE A 199 9.59 31.95 -34.50
C PHE A 199 11.11 31.95 -34.58
N ILE A 200 11.78 32.04 -33.44
CA ILE A 200 13.24 31.90 -33.38
C ILE A 200 13.60 30.41 -33.44
N LEU A 201 14.06 29.96 -34.60
CA LEU A 201 14.70 28.66 -34.75
C LEU A 201 16.08 28.71 -34.08
N LYS A 202 16.20 28.20 -32.85
CA LYS A 202 17.51 27.90 -32.28
C LYS A 202 18.17 26.81 -33.12
N LYS A 203 19.20 27.16 -33.89
CA LYS A 203 20.10 26.15 -34.46
C LYS A 203 20.72 25.38 -33.28
N ALA A 204 20.51 24.08 -33.26
CA ALA A 204 21.32 23.21 -32.41
C ALA A 204 22.74 23.23 -32.97
N GLU A 205 23.64 23.95 -32.31
CA GLU A 205 25.06 23.72 -32.52
C GLU A 205 25.33 22.27 -32.09
N LYS A 206 25.56 21.40 -33.07
CA LYS A 206 26.31 20.17 -32.81
C LYS A 206 27.68 20.64 -32.37
N SER A 207 27.97 20.55 -31.07
CA SER A 207 29.36 20.48 -30.64
C SER A 207 29.96 19.24 -31.30
N SER A 208 30.73 19.43 -32.39
CA SER A 208 31.71 18.43 -32.74
C SER A 208 32.66 18.39 -31.55
N ARG A 209 32.71 17.25 -30.86
CA ARG A 209 33.80 16.95 -29.94
C ARG A 209 35.03 16.68 -30.78
N ASP A 210 35.54 17.69 -31.47
CA ASP A 210 36.89 17.66 -31.98
C ASP A 210 37.78 18.14 -30.83
N GLY A 211 38.31 17.15 -30.11
CA GLY A 211 39.31 17.37 -29.09
C GLY A 211 40.49 18.10 -29.70
N VAL A 212 40.61 19.39 -29.43
CA VAL A 212 41.85 20.13 -29.58
C VAL A 212 42.26 20.61 -28.20
N SER A 213 43.23 19.90 -27.66
CA SER A 213 44.10 20.37 -26.59
C SER A 213 44.71 21.72 -26.97
N THR A 214 44.52 22.74 -26.15
CA THR A 214 45.51 23.81 -26.01
C THR A 214 45.58 24.27 -24.56
N SER A 215 46.83 24.49 -24.15
CA SER A 215 47.35 24.74 -22.82
C SER A 215 46.99 26.12 -22.26
N ARG A 216 46.90 26.17 -20.92
CA ARG A 216 47.29 27.26 -20.00
C ARG A 216 47.80 28.57 -20.62
N ALA A 217 47.19 29.68 -20.19
CA ALA A 217 47.86 30.83 -19.61
C ALA A 217 46.97 31.38 -18.49
#